data_AF-A0A372EPW1-F1
#
_entry.id   AF-A0A372EPW1-F1
#
_cell.length_a   1.000
_cell.length_b   1.000
_cell.length_c   1.000
_cell.angle_alpha   90.00
_cell.angle_beta   90.00
_cell.angle_gamma   90.00
#
_symmetry.space_group_name_H-M   'P 1'
#
loop_
_entity.id
_entity.type
_entity.pdbx_description
1 polymer ?
#
loop_
_entity_poly.entity_id
_entity_poly.type
_entity_poly.pdbx_seq_one_letter_code
_entity_poly.pdbx_strand_id
1 'polypeptide(L)'
;MNARFLVLALSLSAASAFAGDAARATAKEMVPLKNGEVLYVFEDGRMARENQYGRAVYLKAGETLQTADGRTITANSNEVARLNHLLQKGHTN
;
A
#
# COMPACT_ATOMS: atom_id res chain seq x y z
N MET A 1 -29.08 4.45 29.94
CA MET A 1 -27.61 4.26 29.88
C MET A 1 -27.29 3.74 28.49
N ASN A 2 -26.63 4.56 27.65
CA ASN A 2 -26.47 4.26 26.23
C ASN A 2 -25.14 3.51 26.05
N ALA A 3 -25.19 2.21 25.83
CA ALA A 3 -24.01 1.40 25.57
C ALA A 3 -23.47 1.73 24.17
N ARG A 4 -22.26 2.32 24.11
CA ARG A 4 -21.52 2.51 22.87
C ARG A 4 -20.80 1.20 22.55
N PHE A 5 -21.25 0.51 21.51
CA PHE A 5 -20.57 -0.67 20.99
C PHE A 5 -19.27 -0.25 20.31
N LEU A 6 -18.14 -0.55 20.94
CA LEU A 6 -16.83 -0.44 20.31
C LEU A 6 -16.64 -1.68 19.43
N VAL A 7 -16.83 -1.55 18.12
CA VAL A 7 -16.50 -2.61 17.16
C VAL A 7 -15.01 -2.53 16.88
N LEU A 8 -14.23 -3.38 17.54
CA LEU A 8 -12.81 -3.59 17.23
C LEU A 8 -12.74 -4.62 16.09
N ALA A 9 -12.69 -4.14 14.86
CA ALA A 9 -12.45 -5.01 13.71
C ALA A 9 -10.97 -5.44 13.71
N LEU A 10 -10.67 -6.62 14.27
CA LEU A 10 -9.39 -7.29 14.00
C LEU A 10 -9.39 -7.78 12.56
N SER A 11 -8.90 -6.95 11.64
CA SER A 11 -8.55 -7.42 10.31
C SER A 11 -7.37 -8.39 10.44
N LEU A 12 -7.59 -9.68 10.22
CA LEU A 12 -6.51 -10.62 9.95
C LEU A 12 -5.81 -10.16 8.68
N SER A 13 -4.70 -9.44 8.82
CA SER A 13 -3.79 -9.23 7.70
C SER A 13 -3.18 -10.59 7.39
N ALA A 14 -3.63 -11.22 6.31
CA ALA A 14 -2.87 -12.29 5.68
C ALA A 14 -1.50 -11.70 5.32
N ALA A 15 -0.51 -11.91 6.19
CA ALA A 15 0.85 -11.48 6.00
C ALA A 15 1.47 -12.41 4.95
N SER A 16 1.14 -12.17 3.69
CA SER A 16 1.92 -12.65 2.57
C SER A 16 3.36 -12.18 2.78
N ALA A 17 4.27 -13.14 2.98
CA ALA A 17 5.69 -12.93 3.15
C ALA A 17 6.27 -12.33 1.86
N PHE A 18 6.15 -11.02 1.70
CA PHE A 18 6.64 -10.27 0.55
C PHE A 18 8.03 -9.71 0.85
N ALA A 19 8.94 -9.90 -0.09
CA ALA A 19 10.36 -9.52 -0.05
C ALA A 19 10.63 -7.99 -0.11
N GLY A 20 9.75 -7.16 0.47
CA GLY A 20 9.78 -5.70 0.39
C GLY A 20 10.21 -5.00 1.68
N ASP A 21 11.08 -5.57 2.50
CA ASP A 21 11.39 -5.07 3.85
C ASP A 21 11.70 -3.56 3.89
N ALA A 22 12.56 -3.08 2.99
CA ALA A 22 12.90 -1.66 2.88
C ALA A 22 11.73 -0.76 2.42
N ALA A 23 10.89 -1.25 1.50
CA ALA A 23 9.71 -0.50 1.04
C ALA A 23 8.67 -0.39 2.15
N ARG A 24 8.41 -1.49 2.87
CA ARG A 24 7.53 -1.53 4.04
C ARG A 24 8.02 -0.61 5.15
N ALA A 25 9.33 -0.65 5.45
CA ALA A 25 9.94 0.17 6.51
C ALA A 25 9.92 1.67 6.23
N THR A 26 9.86 2.07 4.94
CA THR A 26 9.84 3.48 4.53
C THR A 26 8.41 4.00 4.31
N ALA A 27 7.44 3.10 4.20
CA ALA A 27 6.05 3.47 3.99
C ALA A 27 5.42 3.90 5.32
N LYS A 28 4.71 5.03 5.28
CA LYS A 28 3.84 5.43 6.37
C LYS A 28 2.63 4.51 6.46
N GLU A 29 2.11 4.11 5.29
CA GLU A 29 0.95 3.23 5.18
C GLU A 29 1.06 2.36 3.94
N MET A 30 0.60 1.12 4.07
CA MET A 30 0.39 0.20 2.95
C MET A 30 -1.09 -0.15 2.87
N VAL A 31 -1.70 0.18 1.75
CA VAL A 31 -3.13 -0.04 1.52
C VAL A 31 -3.31 -1.17 0.50
N PRO A 32 -3.86 -2.33 0.91
CA PRO A 32 -4.23 -3.38 -0.02
C PRO A 32 -5.33 -2.90 -0.98
N LEU A 33 -5.15 -3.14 -2.27
CA LEU A 33 -6.12 -2.82 -3.31
C LEU A 33 -6.93 -4.06 -3.70
N LYS A 34 -8.15 -3.84 -4.21
CA LYS A 34 -9.10 -4.91 -4.55
C LYS A 34 -8.57 -5.94 -5.57
N ASN A 35 -7.63 -5.52 -6.42
CA ASN A 35 -7.01 -6.32 -7.47
C ASN A 35 -5.75 -7.07 -7.01
N GLY A 36 -5.47 -7.13 -5.70
CA GLY A 36 -4.28 -7.78 -5.15
C GLY A 36 -3.00 -6.94 -5.27
N GLU A 37 -3.12 -5.70 -5.74
CA GLU A 37 -2.04 -4.71 -5.72
C GLU A 37 -1.93 -4.04 -4.34
N VAL A 38 -0.84 -3.31 -4.12
CA VAL A 38 -0.60 -2.54 -2.89
C VAL A 38 -0.28 -1.09 -3.24
N LEU A 39 -1.01 -0.16 -2.64
CA LEU A 39 -0.69 1.25 -2.66
C LEU A 39 0.20 1.58 -1.46
N TYR A 40 1.39 2.10 -1.72
CA TYR A 40 2.30 2.61 -0.71
C TYR A 40 2.09 4.12 -0.56
N VAL A 41 1.84 4.57 0.67
CA VAL A 41 1.83 5.99 1.05
C VAL A 41 3.10 6.26 1.86
N PHE A 42 3.95 7.15 1.37
CA PHE A 42 5.19 7.53 2.04
C PHE A 42 4.96 8.64 3.08
N GLU A 43 5.96 8.90 3.92
CA GLU A 43 5.90 9.93 4.97
C GLU A 43 5.61 11.35 4.44
N ASP A 44 6.07 11.65 3.23
CA ASP A 44 5.80 12.91 2.52
C ASP A 44 4.40 12.96 1.88
N GLY A 45 3.58 11.92 2.07
CA GLY A 45 2.25 11.78 1.50
C GLY A 45 2.22 11.38 0.03
N ARG A 46 3.39 11.18 -0.61
CA ARG A 46 3.47 10.73 -2.00
C ARG A 46 3.19 9.23 -2.08
N MET A 47 2.65 8.82 -3.22
CA MET A 47 2.14 7.47 -3.44
C MET A 47 2.88 6.72 -4.55
N ALA A 48 3.04 5.42 -4.37
CA ALA A 48 3.48 4.47 -5.39
C ALA A 48 2.65 3.19 -5.36
N ARG A 49 2.65 2.44 -6.45
CA ARG A 49 1.87 1.20 -6.58
C ARG A 49 2.76 0.00 -6.88
N GLU A 50 2.55 -1.07 -6.14
CA GLU A 50 3.11 -2.39 -6.38
C GLU A 50 2.02 -3.30 -6.94
N ASN A 51 2.29 -4.04 -8.01
CA ASN A 51 1.35 -5.00 -8.54
C ASN A 51 1.33 -6.30 -7.71
N GLN A 52 0.35 -7.17 -7.98
CA GLN A 52 0.22 -8.49 -7.33
C GLN A 52 1.46 -9.42 -7.43
N TYR A 53 2.44 -9.09 -8.29
CA TYR A 53 3.68 -9.83 -8.48
C TYR A 53 4.89 -9.20 -7.76
N GLY A 54 4.67 -8.22 -6.89
CA GLY A 54 5.75 -7.58 -6.15
C GLY A 54 6.55 -6.57 -6.97
N ARG A 55 6.00 -6.01 -8.05
CA ARG A 55 6.72 -5.07 -8.93
C ARG A 55 6.11 -3.68 -8.86
N ALA A 56 6.96 -2.66 -8.76
CA ALA A 56 6.54 -1.28 -8.91
C ALA A 56 5.94 -1.05 -10.30
N VAL A 57 4.73 -0.49 -10.36
CA VAL A 57 4.02 -0.17 -11.61
C VAL A 57 3.63 1.30 -11.62
N TYR A 58 3.50 1.85 -12.83
CA TYR A 58 3.10 3.24 -13.03
C TYR A 58 1.77 3.51 -12.31
N LEU A 59 1.71 4.59 -11.51
CA LEU A 59 0.51 5.07 -10.84
C LEU A 59 0.12 6.40 -11.48
N LYS A 60 -1.04 6.51 -12.11
CA LYS A 60 -1.45 7.77 -12.71
C LYS A 60 -1.98 8.71 -11.63
N ALA A 61 -1.39 9.88 -11.46
CA ALA A 61 -1.96 10.90 -10.58
C ALA A 61 -3.38 11.27 -11.05
N GLY A 62 -4.32 11.33 -10.09
CA GLY A 62 -5.74 11.50 -10.33
C GLY A 62 -6.51 10.21 -10.61
N GLU A 63 -5.85 9.05 -10.77
CA GLU A 63 -6.60 7.79 -10.88
C GLU A 63 -7.25 7.42 -9.55
N THR A 64 -8.39 6.77 -9.66
CA THR A 64 -9.21 6.34 -8.52
C THR A 64 -9.02 4.85 -8.30
N LEU A 65 -8.55 4.48 -7.12
CA LEU A 65 -8.25 3.11 -6.70
C LEU A 65 -9.32 2.61 -5.74
N GLN A 66 -9.73 1.34 -5.90
CA GLN A 66 -10.56 0.66 -4.90
C GLN A 66 -9.67 -0.14 -3.95
N THR A 67 -9.79 0.15 -2.66
CA THR A 67 -9.13 -0.59 -1.59
C THR A 67 -9.83 -1.93 -1.36
N ALA A 68 -9.12 -2.88 -0.77
CA ALA A 68 -9.68 -4.20 -0.46
C ALA A 68 -10.87 -4.13 0.53
N ASP A 69 -10.93 -3.10 1.37
CA ASP A 69 -12.04 -2.85 2.31
C ASP A 69 -13.19 -2.03 1.69
N GLY A 70 -13.17 -1.80 0.37
CA GLY A 70 -14.27 -1.19 -0.38
C GLY A 70 -14.29 0.35 -0.36
N ARG A 71 -13.28 0.98 0.25
CA ARG A 71 -13.08 2.44 0.17
C ARG A 71 -12.44 2.82 -1.16
N THR A 72 -12.36 4.12 -1.40
CA THR A 72 -11.81 4.69 -2.62
C THR A 72 -10.72 5.69 -2.28
N ILE A 73 -9.60 5.62 -3.00
CA ILE A 73 -8.47 6.55 -2.85
C ILE A 73 -8.16 7.16 -4.21
N THR A 74 -7.96 8.47 -4.26
CA THR A 74 -7.46 9.16 -5.45
C THR A 74 -5.95 9.32 -5.32
N ALA A 75 -5.20 8.80 -6.29
CA ALA A 75 -3.75 8.92 -6.31
C ALA A 75 -3.33 10.38 -6.49
N ASN A 76 -2.38 10.86 -5.68
CA ASN A 76 -1.88 12.25 -5.75
C ASN A 76 -0.53 12.38 -6.47
N SER A 77 0.20 11.30 -6.67
CA SER A 77 1.54 11.30 -7.27
C SER A 77 1.89 9.95 -7.90
N ASN A 78 3.13 9.86 -8.42
CA ASN A 78 3.66 8.64 -9.03
C ASN A 78 5.13 8.41 -8.62
N GLU A 79 5.33 7.73 -7.49
CA GLU A 79 6.67 7.43 -6.95
C GLU A 79 7.18 6.05 -7.41
N VAL A 80 6.86 5.63 -8.63
CA VAL A 80 7.23 4.30 -9.17
C VAL A 80 8.75 4.05 -9.12
N ALA A 81 9.58 5.06 -9.40
CA ALA A 81 11.04 4.92 -9.36
C ALA A 81 11.56 4.70 -7.93
N ARG A 82 11.02 5.45 -6.96
CA ARG A 82 11.35 5.29 -5.53
C ARG A 82 10.98 3.91 -5.03
N LEU A 83 9.75 3.46 -5.34
CA LEU A 83 9.30 2.13 -4.95
C LEU A 83 10.15 1.03 -5.59
N ASN A 84 10.45 1.14 -6.88
CA ASN A 84 11.31 0.18 -7.58
C ASN A 84 12.70 0.05 -6.91
N HIS A 85 13.31 1.17 -6.54
CA HIS A 85 14.59 1.17 -5.82
C HIS A 85 14.47 0.48 -4.45
N LEU A 86 13.42 0.76 -3.68
CA LEU A 86 13.21 0.17 -2.36
C LEU A 86 12.95 -1.35 -2.43
N LEU A 87 12.17 -1.80 -3.41
CA LEU A 87 11.92 -3.23 -3.63
C LEU A 87 13.20 -3.98 -4.00
N GLN A 88 14.04 -3.39 -4.86
CA GLN A 88 15.35 -3.98 -5.20
C GLN A 88 16.30 -4.01 -4.00
N LYS A 89 16.34 -2.94 -3.19
CA LYS A 89 17.16 -2.88 -1.98
C LYS A 89 16.77 -3.97 -0.97
N GLY A 90 15.47 -4.27 -0.85
CA GLY A 90 14.98 -5.36 -0.01
C GLY A 90 15.40 -6.75 -0.47
N HIS A 91 15.67 -6.94 -1.77
CA HIS A 91 16.13 -8.22 -2.33
C HIS A 91 17.65 -8.44 -2.23
N THR A 92 18.44 -7.36 -2.14
CA THR A 92 19.91 -7.43 -2.09
C THR A 92 20.50 -7.50 -0.68
N ASN A 93 19.65 -7.46 0.36
CA ASN A 93 20.04 -7.51 1.78
C ASN A 93 19.92 -8.91 2.36
#